data_AF-A0A7C0VZT9-F1
#
_entry.id   AF-A0A7C0VZT9-F1
#
_cell.length_a   1.000
_cell.length_b   1.000
_cell.length_c   1.000
_cell.angle_alpha   90.00
_cell.angle_beta   90.00
_cell.angle_gamma   90.00
#
_symmetry.space_group_name_H-M   'P 1'
#
loop_
_entity.id
_entity.type
_entity.pdbx_description
1 polymer ?
#
loop_
_entity_poly.entity_id
_entity_poly.type
_entity_poly.pdbx_seq_one_letter_code
_entity_poly.pdbx_strand_id
1 'polypeptide(L)'
;MREPNFSESQLQQAVNTAFIRHVFNLHGEWIFANVPSLCAEYDLGWDSAFYLRWLPYIRADDHEGCNFFIQYKLSVLLTSAGAKQWKFWGSEYFRYKIPYSTKDANGDFVDDYHQWERLKELADRNYPTFYATNETLSKDELKARYDDGTLLDFIPLLDVRNVSGLHKFVTFTNDSSYFLLHSEKEESKKLSFSEALRVIYEEPTTNISESNKLILKALKVMGEADESWRNDLLRINQVVNFPEPLRPWIKRHMIIRFIRKHIGAEMMWLSKKG
;
A
#
# COMPACT_ATOMS: atom_id res chain seq x y z
N MET A 1 21.45 16.14 13.33
CA MET A 1 20.36 15.86 12.38
C MET A 1 20.62 16.72 11.17
N ARG A 2 20.52 16.16 9.97
CA ARG A 2 20.63 16.90 8.73
C ARG A 2 19.34 16.73 7.95
N GLU A 3 18.83 17.84 7.44
CA GLU A 3 17.62 17.87 6.62
C GLU A 3 18.01 17.88 5.14
N PRO A 4 17.17 17.33 4.26
CA PRO A 4 17.39 17.44 2.82
C PRO A 4 17.28 18.90 2.38
N ASN A 5 18.06 19.29 1.39
CA ASN A 5 18.00 20.64 0.79
C ASN A 5 16.95 20.74 -0.34
N PHE A 6 15.95 19.85 -0.32
CA PHE A 6 14.79 19.83 -1.19
C PHE A 6 13.53 19.56 -0.39
N SER A 7 12.39 20.04 -0.89
CA SER A 7 11.08 19.84 -0.27
C SER A 7 10.44 18.51 -0.66
N GLU A 8 9.47 18.05 0.12
CA GLU A 8 8.64 16.89 -0.20
C GLU A 8 7.97 17.01 -1.59
N SER A 9 7.46 18.18 -1.95
CA SER A 9 6.88 18.42 -3.27
C SER A 9 7.89 18.27 -4.42
N GLN A 10 9.18 18.51 -4.18
CA GLN A 10 10.23 18.31 -5.18
C GLN A 10 10.53 16.81 -5.35
N LEU A 11 10.52 16.06 -4.25
CA LEU A 11 10.61 14.60 -4.27
C LEU A 11 9.42 14.01 -5.05
N GLN A 12 8.19 14.40 -4.68
CA GLN A 12 6.95 13.99 -5.35
C GLN A 12 7.00 14.24 -6.86
N GLN A 13 7.38 15.45 -7.30
CA GLN A 13 7.46 15.78 -8.72
C GLN A 13 8.49 14.92 -9.47
N ALA A 14 9.69 14.75 -8.90
CA ALA A 14 10.75 13.97 -9.51
C ALA A 14 10.35 12.49 -9.64
N VAL A 15 9.80 11.91 -8.57
CA VAL A 15 9.38 10.51 -8.53
C VAL A 15 8.18 10.26 -9.42
N ASN A 16 7.13 11.09 -9.38
CA ASN A 16 5.96 10.95 -10.25
C ASN A 16 6.37 10.99 -11.72
N THR A 17 7.23 11.94 -12.11
CA THR A 17 7.66 12.07 -13.51
C THR A 17 8.52 10.89 -13.94
N ALA A 18 9.44 10.44 -13.09
CA ALA A 18 10.25 9.25 -13.36
C ALA A 18 9.37 7.99 -13.47
N PHE A 19 8.37 7.85 -12.61
CA PHE A 19 7.42 6.74 -12.62
C PHE A 19 6.56 6.71 -13.88
N ILE A 20 6.00 7.86 -14.29
CA ILE A 20 5.25 7.99 -15.55
C ILE A 20 6.12 7.57 -16.75
N ARG A 21 7.37 8.04 -16.80
CA ARG A 21 8.32 7.67 -17.86
C ARG A 21 8.64 6.17 -17.84
N HIS A 22 8.85 5.60 -16.65
CA HIS A 22 9.11 4.18 -16.49
C HIS A 22 7.93 3.34 -16.99
N VAL A 23 6.72 3.71 -16.61
CA VAL A 23 5.48 3.06 -17.08
C VAL A 23 5.32 3.17 -18.59
N PHE A 24 5.58 4.35 -19.17
CA PHE A 24 5.54 4.52 -20.62
C PHE A 24 6.54 3.60 -21.33
N ASN A 25 7.76 3.46 -20.80
CA ASN A 25 8.76 2.58 -21.37
C ASN A 25 8.37 1.09 -21.30
N LEU A 26 7.69 0.66 -20.23
CA LEU A 26 7.30 -0.74 -20.04
C LEU A 26 5.99 -1.12 -20.74
N HIS A 27 5.01 -0.22 -20.76
CA HIS A 27 3.64 -0.52 -21.22
C HIS A 27 3.20 0.30 -22.44
N GLY A 28 3.98 1.28 -22.87
CA GLY A 28 3.59 2.20 -23.94
C GLY A 28 2.45 3.14 -23.56
N GLU A 29 2.09 3.21 -22.27
CA GLU A 29 0.98 4.02 -21.77
C GLU A 29 1.49 5.29 -21.07
N TRP A 30 0.97 6.45 -21.49
CA TRP A 30 1.13 7.70 -20.75
C TRP A 30 0.06 7.77 -19.66
N ILE A 31 0.46 7.47 -18.43
CA ILE A 31 -0.41 7.60 -17.26
C ILE A 31 -0.36 9.03 -16.69
N PHE A 32 -1.43 9.41 -15.99
CA PHE A 32 -1.53 10.70 -15.32
C PHE A 32 -1.37 10.50 -13.81
N ALA A 33 -0.53 11.33 -13.18
CA ALA A 33 -0.44 11.40 -11.72
C ALA A 33 -1.58 12.26 -11.20
N ASN A 34 -2.54 11.64 -10.51
CA ASN A 34 -3.55 12.39 -9.77
C ASN A 34 -2.89 12.92 -8.50
N VAL A 35 -2.82 14.24 -8.36
CA VAL A 35 -2.26 14.94 -7.20
C VAL A 35 -3.39 15.79 -6.63
N PRO A 36 -3.89 15.46 -5.43
CA PRO A 36 -5.04 16.15 -4.87
C PRO A 36 -4.64 17.55 -4.39
N SER A 37 -5.63 18.42 -4.21
CA SER A 37 -5.42 19.67 -3.46
C SER A 37 -5.11 19.37 -1.99
N LEU A 38 -4.45 20.27 -1.25
CA LEU A 38 -4.17 20.10 0.17
C LEU A 38 -5.41 19.75 1.01
N CYS A 39 -6.57 20.33 0.68
CA CYS A 39 -7.83 20.00 1.36
C CYS A 39 -8.28 18.58 1.08
N ALA A 40 -8.18 18.13 -0.18
CA ALA A 40 -8.55 16.78 -0.58
C ALA A 40 -7.54 15.73 -0.11
N GLU A 41 -6.25 16.07 -0.02
CA GLU A 41 -5.18 15.22 0.50
C GLU A 41 -5.48 14.78 1.95
N TYR A 42 -6.01 15.68 2.76
CA TYR A 42 -6.45 15.36 4.13
C TYR A 42 -7.49 14.24 4.13
N ASP A 43 -8.53 14.34 3.30
CA ASP A 43 -9.61 13.37 3.22
C ASP A 43 -9.19 12.06 2.50
N LEU A 44 -8.28 12.14 1.53
CA LEU A 44 -7.86 11.00 0.71
C LEU A 44 -6.70 10.20 1.32
N GLY A 45 -5.82 10.85 2.09
CA GLY A 45 -4.68 10.23 2.76
C GLY A 45 -3.47 9.89 1.87
N TRP A 46 -3.45 10.35 0.62
CA TRP A 46 -2.35 10.13 -0.32
C TRP A 46 -1.99 11.41 -1.08
N ASP A 47 -0.71 11.57 -1.40
CA ASP A 47 -0.19 12.71 -2.18
C ASP A 47 -0.27 12.46 -3.68
N SER A 48 -0.16 11.22 -4.12
CA SER A 48 -0.23 10.86 -5.53
C SER A 48 -0.88 9.51 -5.76
N ALA A 49 -1.76 9.45 -6.75
CA ALA A 49 -2.42 8.22 -7.14
C ALA A 49 -2.42 8.04 -8.66
N PHE A 50 -2.47 6.78 -9.09
CA PHE A 50 -2.43 6.40 -10.49
C PHE A 50 -3.51 5.35 -10.76
N TYR A 51 -4.05 5.39 -11.97
CA TYR A 51 -4.85 4.30 -12.50
C TYR A 51 -4.01 3.45 -13.45
N LEU A 52 -3.65 2.26 -13.01
CA LEU A 52 -2.82 1.30 -13.75
C LEU A 52 -3.70 0.16 -14.26
N ARG A 53 -4.05 0.20 -15.55
CA ARG A 53 -5.06 -0.68 -16.18
C ARG A 53 -4.70 -2.16 -16.19
N TRP A 54 -3.41 -2.46 -16.17
CA TRP A 54 -2.86 -3.81 -16.18
C TRP A 54 -2.76 -4.42 -14.78
N LEU A 55 -3.00 -3.65 -13.72
CA LEU A 55 -3.04 -4.19 -12.37
C LEU A 55 -4.39 -4.86 -12.08
N PRO A 56 -4.41 -5.95 -11.29
CA PRO A 56 -5.63 -6.71 -11.00
C PRO A 56 -6.53 -6.06 -9.92
N TYR A 57 -6.48 -4.74 -9.73
CA TYR A 57 -7.27 -4.02 -8.74
C TYR A 57 -8.38 -3.20 -9.42
N ILE A 58 -9.57 -3.21 -8.81
CA ILE A 58 -10.72 -2.40 -9.25
C ILE A 58 -10.35 -0.92 -9.14
N ARG A 59 -10.95 -0.05 -9.94
CA ARG A 59 -10.86 1.39 -9.69
C ARG A 59 -11.51 1.74 -8.34
N ALA A 60 -10.84 2.54 -7.53
CA ALA A 60 -11.43 3.12 -6.33
C ALA A 60 -12.19 4.40 -6.71
N ASP A 61 -13.50 4.28 -6.96
CA ASP A 61 -14.34 5.40 -7.44
C ASP A 61 -14.35 6.59 -6.46
N ASP A 62 -14.18 6.32 -5.17
CA ASP A 62 -14.03 7.28 -4.06
C ASP A 62 -12.63 7.91 -3.97
N HIS A 63 -11.65 7.41 -4.73
CA HIS A 63 -10.28 7.93 -4.79
C HIS A 63 -9.87 8.23 -6.23
N GLU A 64 -10.67 9.06 -6.88
CA GLU A 64 -10.44 9.56 -8.25
C GLU A 64 -10.30 8.45 -9.31
N GLY A 65 -10.86 7.27 -9.05
CA GLY A 65 -10.79 6.12 -9.96
C GLY A 65 -9.41 5.45 -10.01
N CYS A 66 -8.50 5.78 -9.08
CA CYS A 66 -7.15 5.23 -9.03
C CYS A 66 -7.12 3.82 -8.41
N ASN A 67 -6.00 3.12 -8.58
CA ASN A 67 -5.78 1.79 -8.00
C ASN A 67 -4.34 1.55 -7.52
N PHE A 68 -3.52 2.60 -7.45
CA PHE A 68 -2.16 2.59 -6.92
C PHE A 68 -1.89 3.95 -6.25
N PHE A 69 -1.39 3.94 -5.02
CA PHE A 69 -1.36 5.13 -4.16
C PHE A 69 0.00 5.30 -3.48
N ILE A 70 0.48 6.54 -3.41
CA ILE A 70 1.74 6.92 -2.79
C ILE A 70 1.49 8.10 -1.84
N GLN A 71 1.99 7.97 -0.62
CA GLN A 71 2.23 9.09 0.28
C GLN A 71 3.73 9.35 0.38
N TYR A 72 4.17 10.54 0.04
CA TYR A 72 5.56 10.95 0.19
C TYR A 72 5.84 11.32 1.64
N LYS A 73 7.03 10.96 2.10
CA LYS A 73 7.54 11.31 3.43
C LYS A 73 8.97 11.76 3.29
N LEU A 74 9.24 13.01 3.64
CA LEU A 74 10.59 13.53 3.67
C LEU A 74 11.35 12.98 4.90
N SER A 75 12.49 12.31 4.66
CA SER A 75 13.35 11.77 5.71
C SER A 75 14.52 12.71 6.03
N VAL A 76 14.92 12.68 7.30
CA VAL A 76 16.10 13.39 7.82
C VAL A 76 17.17 12.39 8.22
N LEU A 77 18.44 12.78 8.12
CA LEU A 77 19.56 11.95 8.53
C LEU A 77 19.94 12.20 9.99
N LEU A 78 19.98 11.15 10.79
CA LEU A 78 20.47 11.18 12.17
C LEU A 78 21.94 10.77 12.21
N THR A 79 22.78 11.71 12.63
CA THR A 79 24.25 11.66 12.50
C THR A 79 24.99 11.54 13.84
N SER A 80 24.27 11.27 14.94
CA SER A 80 24.84 11.32 16.30
C SER A 80 24.55 10.06 17.10
N ALA A 81 25.57 9.61 17.83
CA ALA A 81 25.51 8.48 18.77
C ALA A 81 24.42 8.59 19.85
N GLY A 82 23.97 9.82 20.16
CA GLY A 82 22.88 10.06 21.09
C GLY A 82 21.47 9.80 20.52
N ALA A 83 21.34 9.51 19.23
CA ALA A 83 20.05 9.25 18.60
C ALA A 83 19.48 7.89 19.06
N LYS A 84 18.16 7.82 19.31
CA LYS A 84 17.50 6.69 19.98
C LYS A 84 17.83 5.31 19.37
N GLN A 85 17.95 5.20 18.05
CA GLN A 85 18.21 3.95 17.34
C GLN A 85 19.68 3.74 16.95
N TRP A 86 20.61 4.58 17.42
CA TRP A 86 22.01 4.49 17.02
C TRP A 86 22.65 3.14 17.37
N LYS A 87 22.32 2.58 18.54
CA LYS A 87 22.81 1.26 18.96
C LYS A 87 22.36 0.12 18.05
N PHE A 88 21.20 0.26 17.41
CA PHE A 88 20.66 -0.75 16.50
C PHE A 88 21.34 -0.65 15.14
N TRP A 89 21.39 0.56 14.57
CA TRP A 89 21.94 0.78 13.23
C TRP A 89 23.47 0.75 13.18
N GLY A 90 24.14 1.18 14.26
CA GLY A 90 25.59 1.26 14.32
C GLY A 90 26.22 2.36 13.43
N SER A 91 25.39 3.12 12.70
CA SER A 91 25.80 4.14 11.74
C SER A 91 24.76 5.28 11.67
N GLU A 92 25.02 6.25 10.81
CA GLU A 92 24.02 7.26 10.45
C GLU A 92 22.83 6.60 9.75
N TYR A 93 21.62 7.04 10.07
CA TYR A 93 20.38 6.45 9.54
C TYR A 93 19.33 7.51 9.25
N PHE A 94 18.50 7.24 8.26
CA PHE A 94 17.38 8.08 7.88
C PHE A 94 16.19 7.83 8.79
N ARG A 95 15.38 8.87 9.00
CA ARG A 95 14.15 8.82 9.76
C ARG A 95 13.10 9.72 9.16
N TYR A 96 11.88 9.21 8.99
CA TYR A 96 10.69 10.03 8.76
C TYR A 96 9.61 9.73 9.81
N LYS A 97 8.65 10.64 9.92
CA LYS A 97 7.46 10.49 10.78
C LYS A 97 6.27 10.05 9.94
N ILE A 98 5.45 9.16 10.49
CA ILE A 98 4.14 8.82 9.89
C ILE A 98 3.10 9.91 10.22
N PRO A 99 2.83 10.22 11.51
CA PRO A 99 1.84 11.23 11.86
C PRO A 99 2.36 12.64 11.59
N TYR A 100 1.42 13.55 11.31
CA TYR A 100 1.69 14.98 11.31
C TYR A 100 1.64 15.53 12.73
N SER A 101 2.41 16.58 13.00
CA SER A 101 2.34 17.27 14.29
C SER A 101 1.32 18.41 14.17
N THR A 102 0.18 18.27 14.85
CA THR A 102 -0.86 19.29 14.92
C THR A 102 -0.96 19.88 16.33
N LYS A 103 -1.70 20.96 16.50
CA LYS A 103 -1.99 21.55 17.83
C LYS A 103 -3.40 21.21 18.25
N ASP A 104 -3.56 20.79 19.50
CA ASP A 104 -4.87 20.62 20.10
C ASP A 104 -5.53 21.97 20.44
N ALA A 105 -6.74 21.93 21.01
CA ALA A 105 -7.48 23.14 21.42
C ALA A 105 -6.76 23.96 22.50
N ASN A 106 -5.80 23.35 23.22
CA ASN A 106 -4.99 24.00 24.25
C ASN A 106 -3.66 24.53 23.70
N GLY A 107 -3.36 24.26 22.42
CA GLY A 107 -2.11 24.65 21.76
C GLY A 107 -0.97 23.65 21.91
N ASP A 108 -1.22 22.49 22.54
CA ASP A 108 -0.25 21.43 22.75
C ASP A 108 -0.07 20.60 21.47
N PHE A 109 1.16 20.20 21.19
CA PHE A 109 1.47 19.39 20.01
C PHE A 109 1.01 17.93 20.21
N VAL A 110 0.11 17.47 19.35
CA VAL A 110 -0.39 16.10 19.30
C VAL A 110 -0.06 15.45 17.95
N ASP A 111 0.09 14.13 17.96
CA ASP A 111 0.34 13.36 16.74
C ASP A 111 -1.00 13.09 16.05
N ASP A 112 -1.16 13.59 14.82
CA ASP A 112 -2.32 13.35 13.97
C ASP A 112 -2.05 12.19 13.01
N TYR A 113 -2.84 11.13 13.15
CA TYR A 113 -2.77 9.92 12.34
C TYR A 113 -3.84 9.86 11.25
N HIS A 114 -4.64 10.92 11.04
CA HIS A 114 -5.76 10.89 10.10
C HIS A 114 -5.36 10.43 8.69
N GLN A 115 -4.29 10.98 8.12
CA GLN A 115 -3.81 10.53 6.81
C GLN A 115 -3.33 9.08 6.81
N TRP A 116 -2.72 8.60 7.91
CA TRP A 116 -2.38 7.18 8.04
C TRP A 116 -3.64 6.31 8.05
N GLU A 117 -4.70 6.73 8.75
CA GLU A 117 -5.98 6.00 8.80
C GLU A 117 -6.58 5.88 7.40
N ARG A 118 -6.67 7.01 6.66
CA ARG A 118 -7.19 7.04 5.28
C ARG A 118 -6.37 6.15 4.34
N LEU A 119 -5.04 6.23 4.41
CA LEU A 119 -4.17 5.39 3.59
C LEU A 119 -4.25 3.90 3.98
N LYS A 120 -4.42 3.61 5.28
CA LYS A 120 -4.54 2.25 5.82
C LYS A 120 -5.89 1.62 5.44
N GLU A 121 -6.97 2.38 5.38
CA GLU A 121 -8.27 1.91 4.85
C GLU A 121 -8.14 1.40 3.40
N LEU A 122 -7.40 2.12 2.54
CA LEU A 122 -7.07 1.66 1.18
C LEU A 122 -6.20 0.39 1.20
N ALA A 123 -5.18 0.36 2.06
CA ALA A 123 -4.29 -0.78 2.21
C ALA A 123 -5.03 -2.04 2.67
N ASP A 124 -5.98 -1.92 3.60
CA ASP A 124 -6.77 -3.02 4.13
C ASP A 124 -7.83 -3.52 3.13
N ARG A 125 -8.23 -2.66 2.17
CA ARG A 125 -8.93 -3.07 0.94
C ARG A 125 -8.00 -3.75 -0.09
N ASN A 126 -6.75 -3.99 0.28
CA ASN A 126 -5.69 -4.60 -0.51
C ASN A 126 -5.21 -3.77 -1.72
N TYR A 127 -5.45 -2.45 -1.72
CA TYR A 127 -4.85 -1.58 -2.73
C TYR A 127 -3.35 -1.40 -2.49
N PRO A 128 -2.50 -1.40 -3.54
CA PRO A 128 -1.10 -1.03 -3.41
C PRO A 128 -0.96 0.41 -2.92
N THR A 129 -0.50 0.54 -1.69
CA THR A 129 -0.35 1.80 -0.96
C THR A 129 1.05 1.87 -0.36
N PHE A 130 1.80 2.92 -0.68
CA PHE A 130 3.20 3.03 -0.29
C PHE A 130 3.51 4.34 0.39
N TYR A 131 4.39 4.30 1.40
CA TYR A 131 5.18 5.46 1.76
C TYR A 131 6.44 5.51 0.91
N ALA A 132 6.65 6.60 0.18
CA ALA A 132 7.87 6.87 -0.59
C ALA A 132 8.73 7.92 0.11
N THR A 133 10.03 7.70 0.19
CA THR A 133 10.93 8.64 0.88
C THR A 133 12.25 8.83 0.16
N ASN A 134 13.06 9.79 0.59
CA ASN A 134 14.41 10.02 0.09
C ASN A 134 15.45 9.21 0.88
N GLU A 135 16.52 8.80 0.20
CA GLU A 135 17.74 8.26 0.83
C GLU A 135 18.99 9.11 0.54
N THR A 136 18.78 10.30 -0.06
CA THR A 136 19.78 11.37 -0.19
C THR A 136 19.26 12.65 0.46
N LEU A 137 20.18 13.52 0.89
CA LEU A 137 19.88 14.87 1.36
C LEU A 137 20.13 15.93 0.28
N SER A 138 20.72 15.55 -0.86
CA SER A 138 21.17 16.48 -1.89
C SER A 138 20.20 16.52 -3.07
N LYS A 139 19.71 17.72 -3.37
CA LYS A 139 18.91 18.03 -4.55
C LYS A 139 19.69 17.78 -5.84
N ASP A 140 20.99 18.04 -5.84
CA ASP A 140 21.84 17.79 -7.00
C ASP A 140 21.98 16.30 -7.27
N GLU A 141 22.05 15.48 -6.21
CA GLU A 141 22.04 14.02 -6.36
C GLU A 141 20.66 13.55 -6.83
N LEU A 142 19.57 14.04 -6.24
CA LEU A 142 18.20 13.73 -6.68
C LEU A 142 18.03 14.03 -8.17
N LYS A 143 18.53 15.18 -8.62
CA LYS A 143 18.52 15.58 -10.04
C LYS A 143 19.40 14.69 -10.89
N ALA A 144 20.62 14.37 -10.45
CA ALA A 144 21.52 13.50 -11.20
C ALA A 144 20.89 12.12 -11.44
N ARG A 145 20.27 11.52 -10.41
CA ARG A 145 19.56 10.23 -10.54
C ARG A 145 18.30 10.33 -11.40
N TYR A 146 17.65 11.48 -11.40
CA TYR A 146 16.53 11.73 -12.30
C TYR A 146 17.01 11.78 -13.76
N ASP A 147 18.08 12.52 -14.03
CA ASP A 147 18.63 12.72 -15.37
C ASP A 147 19.20 11.42 -15.97
N ASP A 148 19.86 10.58 -15.15
CA ASP A 148 20.41 9.28 -15.57
C ASP A 148 19.37 8.14 -15.62
N GLY A 149 18.16 8.39 -15.13
CA GLY A 149 17.04 7.44 -15.16
C GLY A 149 17.06 6.38 -14.04
N THR A 150 17.94 6.49 -13.06
CA THR A 150 18.05 5.53 -11.94
C THR A 150 17.22 5.91 -10.72
N LEU A 151 16.62 7.10 -10.68
CA LEU A 151 15.92 7.63 -9.49
C LEU A 151 15.03 6.61 -8.79
N LEU A 152 14.17 5.91 -9.53
CA LEU A 152 13.19 4.96 -8.97
C LEU A 152 13.82 3.76 -8.23
N ASP A 153 15.06 3.39 -8.58
CA ASP A 153 15.79 2.32 -7.89
C ASP A 153 16.34 2.76 -6.53
N PHE A 154 16.46 4.09 -6.32
CA PHE A 154 17.00 4.73 -5.11
C PHE A 154 15.90 5.42 -4.28
N ILE A 155 14.62 5.18 -4.58
CA ILE A 155 13.52 5.65 -3.73
C ILE A 155 13.03 4.49 -2.88
N PRO A 156 13.29 4.50 -1.56
CA PRO A 156 12.73 3.53 -0.65
C PRO A 156 11.21 3.61 -0.60
N LEU A 157 10.56 2.46 -0.76
CA LEU A 157 9.13 2.27 -0.62
C LEU A 157 8.82 1.33 0.54
N LEU A 158 8.00 1.81 1.48
CA LEU A 158 7.39 1.00 2.53
C LEU A 158 5.94 0.67 2.13
N ASP A 159 5.63 -0.61 2.00
CA ASP A 159 4.27 -1.09 1.73
C ASP A 159 3.38 -1.00 2.98
N VAL A 160 2.35 -0.15 2.93
CA VAL A 160 1.44 0.14 4.04
C VAL A 160 0.56 -1.07 4.38
N ARG A 161 0.35 -1.98 3.43
CA ARG A 161 -0.43 -3.21 3.65
C ARG A 161 0.23 -4.12 4.69
N ASN A 162 1.55 -4.07 4.77
CA ASN A 162 2.34 -4.88 5.70
C ASN A 162 2.52 -4.24 7.08
N VAL A 163 2.09 -2.99 7.26
CA VAL A 163 2.20 -2.29 8.54
C VAL A 163 1.03 -2.64 9.44
N SER A 164 1.31 -3.21 10.61
CA SER A 164 0.29 -3.76 11.50
C SER A 164 -0.27 -2.74 12.50
N GLY A 165 0.54 -1.75 12.92
CA GLY A 165 0.20 -0.84 14.00
C GLY A 165 0.40 0.66 13.71
N LEU A 166 0.06 1.48 14.71
CA LEU A 166 0.28 2.92 14.72
C LEU A 166 1.74 3.23 15.09
N HIS A 167 2.60 3.32 14.09
CA HIS A 167 4.01 3.67 14.29
C HIS A 167 4.27 5.15 14.17
N LYS A 168 5.05 5.73 15.08
CA LYS A 168 5.39 7.16 15.02
C LYS A 168 6.52 7.45 14.05
N PHE A 169 7.56 6.61 14.08
CA PHE A 169 8.75 6.80 13.27
C PHE A 169 9.05 5.56 12.45
N VAL A 170 9.64 5.80 11.28
CA VAL A 170 10.26 4.77 10.46
C VAL A 170 11.73 5.16 10.28
N THR A 171 12.63 4.19 10.41
CA THR A 171 14.07 4.39 10.22
C THR A 171 14.66 3.35 9.29
N PHE A 172 15.73 3.72 8.59
CA PHE A 172 16.45 2.82 7.68
C PHE A 172 17.85 3.37 7.39
N THR A 173 18.70 2.54 6.81
CA THR A 173 19.97 2.97 6.20
C THR A 173 19.93 2.72 4.69
N ASN A 174 20.87 3.29 3.95
CA ASN A 174 20.93 3.08 2.49
C ASN A 174 21.21 1.60 2.18
N ASP A 175 22.05 0.96 2.99
CA ASP A 175 22.46 -0.43 2.78
C ASP A 175 21.51 -1.47 3.40
N SER A 176 20.53 -1.06 4.23
CA SER A 176 19.57 -2.01 4.80
C SER A 176 18.58 -2.50 3.74
N SER A 177 18.07 -3.73 3.89
CA SER A 177 16.97 -4.27 3.07
C SER A 177 15.59 -4.12 3.74
N TYR A 178 15.53 -3.41 4.85
CA TYR A 178 14.34 -3.27 5.68
C TYR A 178 14.26 -1.86 6.30
N PHE A 179 13.02 -1.48 6.60
CA PHE A 179 12.65 -0.41 7.51
C PHE A 179 12.42 -0.98 8.91
N LEU A 180 12.75 -0.18 9.91
CA LEU A 180 12.37 -0.44 11.29
C LEU A 180 11.31 0.57 11.71
N LEU A 181 10.14 0.09 12.11
CA LEU A 181 9.02 0.88 12.57
C LEU A 181 9.00 0.94 14.11
N HIS A 182 8.76 2.14 14.65
CA HIS A 182 8.95 2.44 16.07
C HIS A 182 7.62 2.80 16.75
N SER A 183 6.96 1.77 17.27
CA SER A 183 5.94 1.82 18.35
C SER A 183 5.90 0.45 19.02
N GLU A 184 5.78 -0.58 18.21
CA GLU A 184 6.16 -1.97 18.49
C GLU A 184 7.29 -2.26 17.49
N LYS A 185 8.45 -2.79 17.91
CA LYS A 185 9.58 -2.96 16.98
C LYS A 185 9.19 -3.93 15.86
N GLU A 186 8.84 -3.38 14.71
CA GLU A 186 8.38 -4.11 13.53
C GLU A 186 9.38 -3.87 12.40
N GLU A 187 9.85 -4.95 11.78
CA GLU A 187 10.67 -4.89 10.58
C GLU A 187 9.78 -5.09 9.36
N SER A 188 9.87 -4.17 8.41
CA SER A 188 9.17 -4.28 7.12
C SER A 188 10.17 -4.15 5.98
N LYS A 189 9.93 -4.86 4.88
CA LYS A 189 10.87 -4.89 3.76
C LYS A 189 10.97 -3.49 3.12
N LYS A 190 12.21 -3.05 2.84
CA LYS A 190 12.48 -1.85 2.05
C LYS A 190 12.51 -2.26 0.58
N LEU A 191 11.56 -1.74 -0.20
CA LEU A 191 11.42 -2.04 -1.63
C LEU A 191 11.96 -0.88 -2.47
N SER A 192 12.49 -1.19 -3.65
CA SER A 192 12.54 -0.21 -4.75
C SER A 192 11.21 -0.16 -5.50
N PHE A 193 11.01 0.84 -6.37
CA PHE A 193 9.83 0.88 -7.25
C PHE A 193 9.72 -0.33 -8.16
N SER A 194 10.84 -0.73 -8.77
CA SER A 194 10.91 -1.91 -9.64
C SER A 194 10.48 -3.18 -8.91
N GLU A 195 10.94 -3.34 -7.65
CA GLU A 195 10.54 -4.45 -6.81
C GLU A 195 9.08 -4.37 -6.36
N ALA A 196 8.59 -3.18 -5.99
CA ALA A 196 7.20 -2.98 -5.60
C ALA A 196 6.25 -3.33 -6.74
N LEU A 197 6.51 -2.82 -7.95
CA LEU A 197 5.75 -3.19 -9.14
C LEU A 197 5.80 -4.70 -9.37
N ARG A 198 6.99 -5.31 -9.34
CA ARG A 198 7.13 -6.77 -9.51
C ARG A 198 6.30 -7.53 -8.47
N VAL A 199 6.36 -7.16 -7.19
CA VAL A 199 5.57 -7.78 -6.13
C VAL A 199 4.07 -7.65 -6.41
N ILE A 200 3.61 -6.48 -6.87
CA ILE A 200 2.20 -6.26 -7.23
C ILE A 200 1.80 -7.09 -8.46
N TYR A 201 2.68 -7.24 -9.45
CA TYR A 201 2.43 -8.12 -10.60
C TYR A 201 2.42 -9.59 -10.21
N GLU A 202 3.41 -10.01 -9.44
CA GLU A 202 3.62 -11.40 -9.03
C GLU A 202 2.71 -11.81 -7.88
N GLU A 203 2.06 -10.84 -7.23
CA GLU A 203 1.10 -11.06 -6.16
C GLU A 203 0.10 -12.11 -6.65
N PRO A 204 0.11 -13.30 -6.02
CA PRO A 204 -0.58 -14.43 -6.58
C PRO A 204 -2.06 -14.09 -6.62
N THR A 205 -2.61 -13.95 -7.83
CA THR A 205 -4.05 -14.03 -8.00
C THR A 205 -4.44 -15.38 -7.46
N THR A 206 -5.07 -15.36 -6.29
CA THR A 206 -5.46 -16.58 -5.59
C THR A 206 -6.27 -17.40 -6.58
N ASN A 207 -5.92 -18.66 -6.82
CA ASN A 207 -6.73 -19.45 -7.75
C ASN A 207 -8.18 -19.56 -7.22
N ILE A 208 -9.13 -19.80 -8.10
CA ILE A 208 -10.55 -19.79 -7.73
C ILE A 208 -10.87 -20.74 -6.56
N SER A 209 -10.16 -21.87 -6.44
CA SER A 209 -10.34 -22.83 -5.35
C SER A 209 -9.90 -22.27 -4.00
N GLU A 210 -8.70 -21.69 -3.93
CA GLU A 210 -8.19 -21.05 -2.71
C GLU A 210 -9.00 -19.80 -2.34
N SER A 211 -9.41 -19.00 -3.33
CA SER A 211 -10.26 -17.82 -3.11
C SER A 211 -11.60 -18.24 -2.49
N ASN A 212 -12.22 -19.30 -3.03
CA ASN A 212 -13.46 -19.84 -2.48
C ASN A 212 -13.29 -20.32 -1.03
N LYS A 213 -12.15 -20.94 -0.68
CA LYS A 213 -11.86 -21.36 0.70
C LYS A 213 -11.76 -20.17 1.64
N LEU A 214 -11.03 -19.12 1.24
CA LEU A 214 -10.86 -17.90 2.04
C LEU A 214 -12.20 -17.19 2.27
N ILE A 215 -13.00 -17.03 1.21
CA ILE A 215 -14.32 -16.39 1.30
C ILE A 215 -15.24 -17.21 2.22
N LEU A 216 -15.28 -18.53 2.08
CA LEU A 216 -16.11 -19.38 2.95
C LEU A 216 -15.67 -19.31 4.41
N LYS A 217 -14.36 -19.22 4.68
CA LYS A 217 -13.84 -19.02 6.03
C LYS A 217 -14.33 -17.69 6.62
N ALA A 218 -14.25 -16.60 5.87
CA ALA A 218 -14.74 -15.29 6.30
C ALA A 218 -16.25 -15.29 6.54
N LEU A 219 -17.04 -15.83 5.60
CA LEU A 219 -18.49 -15.94 5.75
C LEU A 219 -18.89 -16.79 6.96
N LYS A 220 -18.13 -17.85 7.27
CA LYS A 220 -18.40 -18.68 8.46
C LYS A 220 -18.23 -17.89 9.76
N VAL A 221 -17.22 -17.02 9.84
CA VAL A 221 -16.98 -16.16 11.02
C VAL A 221 -18.08 -15.10 11.15
N MET A 222 -18.50 -14.48 10.05
CA MET A 222 -19.51 -13.40 10.07
C MET A 222 -20.88 -13.85 10.59
N GLY A 223 -21.31 -15.07 10.27
CA GLY A 223 -22.66 -15.57 10.58
C GLY A 223 -22.68 -16.73 11.57
N GLU A 224 -21.69 -16.84 12.46
CA GLU A 224 -21.52 -18.00 13.36
C GLU A 224 -22.78 -18.31 14.20
N ALA A 225 -23.52 -17.27 14.59
CA ALA A 225 -24.74 -17.40 15.39
C ALA A 225 -26.02 -17.67 14.56
N ASP A 226 -26.02 -17.43 13.25
CA ASP A 226 -27.22 -17.53 12.41
C ASP A 226 -27.39 -18.95 11.85
N GLU A 227 -28.54 -19.57 12.14
CA GLU A 227 -28.86 -20.93 11.72
C GLU A 227 -29.14 -21.03 10.21
N SER A 228 -29.84 -20.05 9.63
CA SER A 228 -30.11 -19.98 8.19
C SER A 228 -28.82 -19.82 7.40
N TRP A 229 -27.93 -18.96 7.90
CA TRP A 229 -26.60 -18.71 7.36
C TRP A 229 -25.75 -19.99 7.38
N ARG A 230 -25.69 -20.68 8.52
CA ARG A 230 -24.95 -21.94 8.67
C ARG A 230 -25.47 -23.03 7.73
N ASN A 231 -26.80 -23.17 7.62
CA ASN A 231 -27.43 -24.16 6.74
C ASN A 231 -27.10 -23.90 5.27
N ASP A 232 -27.14 -22.65 4.82
CA ASP A 232 -26.78 -22.31 3.45
C ASP A 232 -25.27 -22.47 3.18
N LEU A 233 -24.39 -22.18 4.14
CA LEU A 233 -22.95 -22.47 4.01
C LEU A 233 -22.66 -23.97 3.90
N LEU A 234 -23.38 -24.81 4.65
CA LEU A 234 -23.25 -26.27 4.55
C LEU A 234 -23.59 -26.78 3.14
N ARG A 235 -24.62 -26.21 2.49
CA ARG A 235 -24.98 -26.56 1.11
C ARG A 235 -23.86 -26.25 0.12
N ILE A 236 -23.12 -25.15 0.31
CA ILE A 236 -21.96 -24.81 -0.56
C ILE A 236 -20.84 -25.86 -0.43
N ASN A 237 -20.70 -26.51 0.72
CA ASN A 237 -19.68 -27.55 0.91
C ASN A 237 -20.08 -28.92 0.33
N GLN A 238 -21.36 -29.11 -0.04
CA GLN A 238 -21.84 -30.33 -0.69
C GLN A 238 -21.50 -30.41 -2.19
N VAL A 239 -20.79 -29.42 -2.74
CA VAL A 239 -20.33 -29.38 -4.15
C VAL A 239 -19.33 -30.51 -4.50
N VAL A 240 -18.84 -31.27 -3.51
CA VAL A 240 -18.05 -32.49 -3.70
C VAL A 240 -18.71 -33.52 -4.63
N ASN A 241 -20.03 -33.45 -4.81
CA ASN A 241 -20.80 -34.35 -5.67
C ASN A 241 -20.67 -34.03 -7.18
N PHE A 242 -20.01 -32.94 -7.57
CA PHE A 242 -19.80 -32.56 -8.97
C PHE A 242 -18.43 -33.02 -9.50
N PRO A 243 -18.22 -33.09 -10.84
CA PRO A 243 -16.92 -33.41 -11.42
C PRO A 243 -15.83 -32.41 -11.03
N GLU A 244 -14.64 -32.91 -10.68
CA GLU A 244 -13.48 -32.13 -10.20
C GLU A 244 -13.20 -30.83 -10.98
N PRO A 245 -13.17 -30.81 -12.33
CA PRO A 245 -12.87 -29.59 -13.08
C PRO A 245 -13.90 -28.46 -12.87
N LEU A 246 -15.14 -28.81 -12.54
CA LEU A 246 -16.25 -27.87 -12.39
C LEU A 246 -16.47 -27.45 -10.94
N ARG A 247 -15.98 -28.22 -9.95
CA ARG A 247 -16.20 -27.96 -8.51
C ARG A 247 -15.87 -26.52 -8.12
N PRO A 248 -14.73 -25.92 -8.51
CA PRO A 248 -14.40 -24.56 -8.08
C PRO A 248 -15.36 -23.51 -8.64
N TRP A 249 -15.83 -23.68 -9.87
CA TRP A 249 -16.76 -22.76 -10.52
C TRP A 249 -18.17 -22.88 -9.94
N ILE A 250 -18.64 -24.10 -9.70
CA ILE A 250 -19.93 -24.34 -9.05
C ILE A 250 -19.92 -23.77 -7.63
N LYS A 251 -18.83 -24.01 -6.89
CA LYS A 251 -18.66 -23.46 -5.54
C LYS A 251 -18.66 -21.94 -5.56
N ARG A 252 -17.95 -21.31 -6.51
CA ARG A 252 -17.97 -19.86 -6.71
C ARG A 252 -19.38 -19.34 -6.97
N HIS A 253 -20.13 -19.98 -7.87
CA HIS A 253 -21.51 -19.59 -8.18
C HIS A 253 -22.42 -19.66 -6.94
N MET A 254 -22.30 -20.70 -6.13
CA MET A 254 -23.05 -20.81 -4.89
C MET A 254 -22.66 -19.75 -3.86
N ILE A 255 -21.37 -19.41 -3.75
CA ILE A 255 -20.89 -18.30 -2.92
C ILE A 255 -21.48 -16.96 -3.40
N ILE A 256 -21.51 -16.69 -4.72
CA ILE A 256 -22.13 -15.48 -5.28
C ILE A 256 -23.60 -15.39 -4.86
N ARG A 257 -24.35 -16.48 -5.01
CA ARG A 257 -25.77 -16.53 -4.60
C ARG A 257 -25.95 -16.33 -3.09
N PHE A 258 -25.06 -16.91 -2.29
CA PHE A 258 -25.05 -16.75 -0.84
C PHE A 258 -24.86 -15.29 -0.44
N ILE A 259 -23.81 -14.63 -0.98
CA ILE A 259 -23.50 -13.23 -0.71
C ILE A 259 -24.67 -12.34 -1.14
N ARG A 260 -25.23 -12.57 -2.34
CA ARG A 260 -26.38 -11.81 -2.82
C ARG A 260 -27.61 -11.95 -1.92
N LYS A 261 -27.88 -13.16 -1.41
CA LYS A 261 -29.02 -13.43 -0.53
C LYS A 261 -28.87 -12.80 0.85
N HIS A 262 -27.70 -12.99 1.48
CA HIS A 262 -27.51 -12.69 2.90
C HIS A 262 -26.84 -11.35 3.18
N ILE A 263 -26.04 -10.85 2.23
CA ILE A 263 -25.31 -9.57 2.35
C ILE A 263 -25.91 -8.51 1.41
N GLY A 264 -26.63 -8.92 0.36
CA GLY A 264 -27.18 -8.00 -0.64
C GLY A 264 -26.13 -7.44 -1.61
N ALA A 265 -24.91 -7.97 -1.60
CA ALA A 265 -23.81 -7.52 -2.45
C ALA A 265 -23.65 -8.40 -3.70
N GLU A 266 -23.08 -7.82 -4.77
CA GLU A 266 -22.62 -8.58 -5.93
C GLU A 266 -21.13 -8.89 -5.81
N MET A 267 -20.76 -10.15 -6.02
CA MET A 267 -19.36 -10.58 -6.02
C MET A 267 -18.88 -10.78 -7.45
N MET A 268 -17.90 -9.97 -7.87
CA MET A 268 -17.21 -10.13 -9.15
C MET A 268 -15.97 -11.01 -8.99
N TRP A 269 -15.57 -11.68 -10.07
CA TRP A 269 -14.27 -12.34 -10.17
C TRP A 269 -13.45 -11.63 -11.23
N LEU A 270 -12.28 -11.15 -10.85
CA LEU A 270 -11.34 -10.51 -11.77
C LEU A 270 -10.20 -11.50 -11.98
N SER A 271 -10.24 -12.21 -13.10
CA SER A 271 -9.06 -12.93 -13.55
C SER A 271 -7.99 -11.92 -13.93
N LYS A 272 -6.73 -12.20 -13.58
CA LYS A 272 -5.60 -11.50 -14.21
C LYS A 272 -5.80 -11.60 -15.72
N LYS A 273 -5.86 -10.46 -16.42
CA LYS A 273 -5.74 -10.49 -17.88
C LYS A 273 -4.34 -11.01 -18.18
N GLY A 274 -4.27 -12.10 -18.96
CA GLY A 274 -3.00 -12.63 -19.46
C GLY A 274 -2.33 -11.67 -20.42
#